data_AF-A0A5C7JXW7-F1
#
_entry.id   AF-A0A5C7JXW7-F1
#
_cell.length_a   1.000
_cell.length_b   1.000
_cell.length_c   1.000
_cell.angle_alpha   90.00
_cell.angle_beta   90.00
_cell.angle_gamma   90.00
#
_symmetry.space_group_name_H-M   'P 1'
#
loop_
_entity.id
_entity.type
_entity.pdbx_description
1 polymer ?
#
loop_
_entity_poly.entity_id
_entity_poly.type
_entity_poly.pdbx_seq_one_letter_code
_entity_poly.pdbx_strand_id
1 'polypeptide(L)'
;MKIEESSVRLDASHSYARRQEWESDTVVSFREAIRAADAALELPPEKREAEDVRRLLQDLVAAILALLSGEKCRSDERLPEELPPAARRGGRAIEWQTRTREHLEEHEQTTVSAAGEVRTADGRAIAFNMELAMCRDYSCTRESVEQGRVEFRDPLVVNFAGNAAALSNKRFCFDLDADGKVEQIPELAAGSAYLCFDSDRDGRIADGR
;
A
#
# COMPACT_ATOMS: atom_id res chain seq x y z
N MET A 1 15.11 63.55 -4.40
CA MET A 1 15.46 63.15 -5.78
C MET A 1 14.14 62.95 -6.52
N LYS A 2 13.89 63.68 -7.62
CA LYS A 2 12.63 63.60 -8.40
C LYS A 2 12.97 63.03 -9.78
N ILE A 3 12.22 62.01 -10.23
CA ILE A 3 12.43 61.32 -11.52
C ILE A 3 11.46 61.91 -12.55
N GLU A 4 11.95 62.22 -13.75
CA GLU A 4 11.12 62.72 -14.87
C GLU A 4 10.85 61.63 -15.91
N GLU A 5 11.88 60.88 -16.28
CA GLU A 5 11.78 59.80 -17.27
C GLU A 5 12.53 58.55 -16.76
N SER A 6 11.98 57.38 -17.05
CA SER A 6 12.60 56.09 -16.74
C SER A 6 12.33 55.11 -17.88
N SER A 7 13.37 54.41 -18.33
CA SER A 7 13.24 53.29 -19.27
C SER A 7 13.96 52.06 -18.71
N VAL A 8 13.33 50.89 -18.83
CA VAL A 8 13.86 49.62 -18.33
C VAL A 8 13.63 48.56 -19.40
N ARG A 9 14.67 47.78 -19.69
CA ARG A 9 14.60 46.52 -20.43
C ARG A 9 14.95 45.41 -19.47
N LEU A 10 14.11 44.38 -19.45
CA LEU A 10 14.29 43.24 -18.58
C LEU A 10 14.09 41.97 -19.40
N ASP A 11 15.05 41.08 -19.32
CA ASP A 11 15.01 39.76 -19.93
C ASP A 11 15.23 38.72 -18.81
N ALA A 12 14.44 37.66 -18.84
CA ALA A 12 14.55 36.58 -17.88
C ALA A 12 14.37 35.24 -18.57
N SER A 13 15.21 34.26 -18.21
CA SER A 13 15.09 32.87 -18.61
C SER A 13 15.10 31.98 -17.39
N HIS A 14 14.27 30.93 -17.42
CA HIS A 14 14.18 29.94 -16.36
C HIS A 14 13.99 28.57 -16.98
N SER A 15 14.76 27.58 -16.52
CA SER A 15 14.62 26.18 -16.92
C SER A 15 14.65 25.29 -15.68
N TYR A 16 13.74 24.33 -15.63
CA TYR A 16 13.64 23.36 -14.56
C TYR A 16 13.48 21.95 -15.14
N ALA A 17 14.26 21.01 -14.62
CA ALA A 17 14.17 19.59 -14.95
C ALA A 17 14.08 18.78 -13.66
N ARG A 18 13.21 17.77 -13.64
CA ARG A 18 13.03 16.85 -12.51
C ARG A 18 12.99 15.41 -13.00
N ARG A 19 13.77 14.55 -12.34
CA ARG A 19 13.76 13.10 -12.55
C ARG A 19 13.40 12.41 -11.25
N GLN A 20 12.53 11.42 -11.32
CA GLN A 20 12.07 10.69 -10.14
C GLN A 20 11.97 9.20 -10.47
N GLU A 21 12.60 8.39 -9.63
CA GLU A 21 12.64 6.94 -9.75
C GLU A 21 12.18 6.33 -8.44
N TRP A 22 11.38 5.26 -8.53
CA TRP A 22 10.84 4.54 -7.39
C TRP A 22 11.14 3.06 -7.54
N GLU A 23 11.61 2.45 -6.47
CA GLU A 23 11.81 1.01 -6.33
C GLU A 23 11.06 0.55 -5.09
N SER A 24 10.29 -0.52 -5.21
CA SER A 24 9.48 -1.06 -4.11
C SER A 24 9.63 -2.58 -4.04
N ASP A 25 10.12 -3.06 -2.90
CA ASP A 25 10.27 -4.48 -2.60
C ASP A 25 9.27 -4.86 -1.51
N THR A 26 8.35 -5.78 -1.83
CA THR A 26 7.36 -6.28 -0.86
C THR A 26 7.57 -7.76 -0.60
N VAL A 27 7.75 -8.11 0.68
CA VAL A 27 7.80 -9.50 1.16
C VAL A 27 6.53 -9.78 1.97
N VAL A 28 5.84 -10.88 1.66
CA VAL A 28 4.57 -11.25 2.32
C VAL A 28 4.59 -12.73 2.71
N SER A 29 4.31 -13.03 3.98
CA SER A 29 4.30 -14.41 4.50
C SER A 29 3.08 -15.22 4.04
N PHE A 30 2.06 -14.56 3.48
CA PHE A 30 0.80 -15.20 3.07
C PHE A 30 0.95 -16.28 2.00
N ARG A 31 1.86 -16.09 1.01
CA ARG A 31 2.13 -17.12 0.00
C ARG A 31 2.72 -18.39 0.62
N GLU A 32 3.50 -18.26 1.70
CA GLU A 32 4.02 -19.40 2.44
C GLU A 32 2.91 -20.08 3.25
N ALA A 33 2.03 -19.29 3.88
CA ALA A 33 0.86 -19.81 4.60
C ALA A 33 -0.11 -20.57 3.67
N ILE A 34 -0.37 -20.05 2.46
CA ILE A 34 -1.19 -20.74 1.44
C ILE A 34 -0.48 -21.99 0.94
N ARG A 35 0.82 -21.96 0.60
CA ARG A 35 1.55 -23.17 0.19
C ARG A 35 1.54 -24.24 1.29
N ALA A 36 1.66 -23.85 2.55
CA ALA A 36 1.55 -24.76 3.69
C ALA A 36 0.12 -25.32 3.84
N ALA A 37 -0.91 -24.50 3.59
CA ALA A 37 -2.31 -24.93 3.62
C ALA A 37 -2.67 -25.84 2.44
N ASP A 38 -2.23 -25.52 1.22
CA ASP A 38 -2.38 -26.33 0.00
C ASP A 38 -1.66 -27.67 0.14
N ALA A 39 -0.44 -27.67 0.72
CA ALA A 39 0.29 -28.91 1.01
C ALA A 39 -0.37 -29.75 2.12
N ALA A 40 -1.14 -29.12 3.02
CA ALA A 40 -1.94 -29.82 4.03
C ALA A 40 -3.29 -30.31 3.48
N LEU A 41 -3.82 -29.67 2.43
CA LEU A 41 -5.00 -30.07 1.66
C LEU A 41 -4.57 -30.85 0.40
N GLU A 42 -3.96 -32.02 0.56
CA GLU A 42 -3.92 -32.99 -0.55
C GLU A 42 -5.33 -33.57 -0.79
N LEU A 43 -6.14 -32.84 -1.56
CA LEU A 43 -7.40 -33.34 -2.12
C LEU A 43 -7.11 -34.08 -3.43
N PRO A 44 -7.64 -35.30 -3.64
CA PRO A 44 -7.45 -36.02 -4.89
C PRO A 44 -8.03 -35.24 -6.09
N PRO A 45 -7.38 -35.27 -7.27
CA PRO A 45 -7.57 -34.34 -8.38
C PRO A 45 -8.81 -34.63 -9.25
N GLU A 46 -9.97 -34.93 -8.66
CA GLU A 46 -11.13 -35.43 -9.42
C GLU A 46 -12.32 -34.47 -9.54
N LYS A 47 -12.21 -33.20 -9.11
CA LYS A 47 -13.31 -32.24 -9.29
C LYS A 47 -12.81 -30.91 -9.87
N ARG A 48 -13.17 -30.63 -11.13
CA ARG A 48 -12.91 -29.36 -11.84
C ARG A 48 -13.33 -28.12 -11.04
N GLU A 49 -14.38 -28.25 -10.24
CA GLU A 49 -14.87 -27.20 -9.32
C GLU A 49 -13.81 -26.80 -8.26
N ALA A 50 -12.95 -27.73 -7.82
CA ALA A 50 -11.87 -27.43 -6.87
C ALA A 50 -10.72 -26.64 -7.52
N GLU A 51 -10.46 -26.86 -8.81
CA GLU A 51 -9.46 -26.11 -9.57
C GLU A 51 -9.92 -24.67 -9.85
N ASP A 52 -11.21 -24.50 -10.19
CA ASP A 52 -11.81 -23.18 -10.41
C ASP A 52 -11.84 -22.34 -9.12
N VAL A 53 -12.19 -22.96 -7.99
CA VAL A 53 -12.14 -22.31 -6.67
C VAL A 53 -10.70 -21.97 -6.28
N ARG A 54 -9.74 -22.86 -6.52
CA ARG A 54 -8.32 -22.58 -6.25
C ARG A 54 -7.82 -21.40 -7.05
N ARG A 55 -8.19 -21.31 -8.33
CA ARG A 55 -7.83 -20.19 -9.20
C ARG A 55 -8.47 -18.88 -8.75
N LEU A 56 -9.75 -18.91 -8.37
CA LEU A 56 -10.46 -17.75 -7.83
C LEU A 56 -9.79 -17.22 -6.55
N LEU A 57 -9.38 -18.12 -5.65
CA LEU A 57 -8.65 -17.76 -4.43
C LEU A 57 -7.29 -17.15 -4.77
N GLN A 58 -6.54 -17.73 -5.70
CA GLN A 58 -5.25 -17.18 -6.15
C GLN A 58 -5.40 -15.77 -6.76
N ASP A 59 -6.43 -15.54 -7.57
CA ASP A 59 -6.71 -14.24 -8.17
C ASP A 59 -7.13 -13.20 -7.11
N LEU A 60 -7.94 -13.60 -6.12
CA LEU A 60 -8.34 -12.73 -5.01
C LEU A 60 -7.16 -12.35 -4.11
N VAL A 61 -6.28 -13.30 -3.81
CA VAL A 61 -5.04 -13.09 -3.06
C VAL A 61 -4.15 -12.09 -3.80
N ALA A 62 -3.94 -12.29 -5.11
CA ALA A 62 -3.16 -11.39 -5.93
C ALA A 62 -3.75 -9.97 -5.95
N ALA A 63 -5.08 -9.84 -6.02
CA ALA A 63 -5.77 -8.56 -5.98
C ALA A 63 -5.61 -7.85 -4.62
N ILE A 64 -5.71 -8.57 -3.49
CA ILE A 64 -5.51 -8.00 -2.14
C ILE A 64 -4.06 -7.53 -1.98
N LEU A 65 -3.08 -8.31 -2.43
CA LEU A 65 -1.67 -7.91 -2.38
C LEU A 65 -1.40 -6.67 -3.24
N ALA A 66 -1.97 -6.59 -4.44
CA ALA A 66 -1.85 -5.42 -5.30
C ALA A 66 -2.49 -4.15 -4.70
N LEU A 67 -3.56 -4.30 -3.92
CA LEU A 67 -4.19 -3.20 -3.19
C LEU A 67 -3.34 -2.74 -2.00
N LEU A 68 -2.69 -3.67 -1.29
CA LEU A 68 -1.80 -3.38 -0.16
C LEU A 68 -0.46 -2.80 -0.60
N SER A 69 0.07 -3.19 -1.76
CA SER A 69 1.37 -2.72 -2.26
C SER A 69 1.33 -1.37 -2.99
N GLY A 70 0.15 -0.75 -3.16
CA GLY A 70 -0.01 0.57 -3.76
C GLY A 70 0.30 0.68 -5.27
N GLU A 71 0.84 -0.37 -5.89
CA GLU A 71 1.22 -0.39 -7.29
C GLU A 71 0.62 -1.58 -8.04
N LYS A 72 0.18 -1.29 -9.27
CA LYS A 72 0.05 -2.26 -10.36
C LYS A 72 1.45 -2.78 -10.73
N CYS A 73 2.07 -3.60 -9.88
CA CYS A 73 3.40 -4.13 -10.14
C CYS A 73 3.34 -5.27 -11.16
N ARG A 74 4.05 -5.07 -12.29
CA ARG A 74 4.63 -6.16 -13.07
C ARG A 74 5.50 -6.97 -12.11
N SER A 75 5.15 -8.23 -11.94
CA SER A 75 5.96 -9.19 -11.19
C SER A 75 7.25 -9.46 -11.94
N ASP A 76 8.38 -9.00 -11.41
CA ASP A 76 9.66 -9.68 -11.62
C ASP A 76 10.01 -10.36 -10.30
N GLU A 77 9.83 -11.68 -10.26
CA GLU A 77 10.14 -12.50 -9.10
C GLU A 77 11.66 -12.59 -8.93
N ARG A 78 12.24 -11.81 -8.01
CA ARG A 78 13.54 -12.13 -7.42
C ARG A 78 13.44 -12.09 -5.90
N LEU A 79 13.59 -13.27 -5.32
CA LEU A 79 13.56 -13.57 -3.89
C LEU A 79 14.90 -13.21 -3.24
N PRO A 80 14.93 -12.59 -2.04
CA PRO A 80 16.08 -12.65 -1.15
C PRO A 80 16.22 -14.05 -0.53
N GLU A 81 17.46 -14.55 -0.44
CA GLU A 81 17.83 -15.94 -0.11
C GLU A 81 17.92 -16.23 1.41
N GLU A 82 17.62 -15.28 2.30
CA GLU A 82 17.70 -15.52 3.75
C GLU A 82 16.40 -15.16 4.50
N LEU A 83 15.78 -16.20 5.06
CA LEU A 83 14.56 -16.15 5.85
C LEU A 83 14.88 -16.00 7.36
N PRO A 84 14.15 -15.16 8.11
CA PRO A 84 14.22 -15.18 9.57
C PRO A 84 13.65 -16.50 10.13
N PRO A 85 14.22 -17.03 11.23
CA PRO A 85 13.78 -18.30 11.77
C PRO A 85 12.48 -18.17 12.57
N ALA A 86 11.65 -19.20 12.39
CA ALA A 86 10.44 -19.57 13.15
C ALA A 86 9.11 -18.98 12.67
N ALA A 87 8.62 -19.49 11.53
CA ALA A 87 7.20 -19.73 11.33
C ALA A 87 6.68 -20.67 12.43
N ARG A 88 6.19 -20.10 13.53
CA ARG A 88 5.49 -20.86 14.58
C ARG A 88 4.02 -21.02 14.18
N ARG A 89 3.65 -22.28 13.95
CA ARG A 89 2.31 -22.90 13.97
C ARG A 89 1.11 -21.92 13.95
N GLY A 90 0.40 -21.91 12.82
CA GLY A 90 -0.96 -21.39 12.69
C GLY A 90 -1.10 -20.42 11.52
N GLY A 91 -1.55 -20.92 10.37
CA GLY A 91 -1.80 -20.14 9.14
C GLY A 91 -2.99 -19.17 9.25
N ARG A 92 -2.94 -18.27 10.23
CA ARG A 92 -3.96 -17.25 10.49
C ARG A 92 -3.38 -15.84 10.60
N ALA A 93 -2.08 -15.64 10.43
CA ALA A 93 -1.48 -14.32 10.41
C ALA A 93 -0.79 -14.08 9.06
N ILE A 94 -1.08 -12.93 8.43
CA ILE A 94 -0.26 -12.38 7.35
C ILE A 94 0.64 -11.34 7.96
N GLU A 95 1.92 -11.45 7.66
CA GLU A 95 2.93 -10.43 7.92
C GLU A 95 3.43 -9.94 6.57
N TRP A 96 3.60 -8.62 6.44
CA TRP A 96 4.23 -8.02 5.27
C TRP A 96 5.26 -7.00 5.68
N GLN A 97 6.24 -6.84 4.79
CA GLN A 97 7.22 -5.77 4.85
C GLN A 97 7.38 -5.20 3.44
N THR A 98 7.16 -3.89 3.31
CA THR A 98 7.36 -3.12 2.09
C THR A 98 8.53 -2.17 2.30
N ARG A 99 9.55 -2.26 1.46
CA ARG A 99 10.67 -1.31 1.41
C ARG A 99 10.52 -0.48 0.15
N THR A 100 10.41 0.83 0.29
CA THR A 100 10.30 1.76 -0.83
C THR A 100 11.51 2.68 -0.86
N ARG A 101 12.13 2.80 -2.02
CA ARG A 101 13.25 3.70 -2.28
C ARG A 101 12.85 4.70 -3.36
N GLU A 102 12.89 5.97 -3.02
CA GLU A 102 12.68 7.09 -3.93
C GLU A 102 14.04 7.71 -4.27
N HIS A 103 14.30 7.96 -5.55
CA HIS A 103 15.39 8.82 -5.98
C HIS A 103 14.84 10.02 -6.74
N LEU A 104 15.20 11.22 -6.32
CA LEU A 104 14.77 12.50 -6.89
C LEU A 104 15.99 13.30 -7.29
N GLU A 105 16.01 13.78 -8.54
CA GLU A 105 16.98 14.75 -9.04
C GLU A 105 16.23 15.96 -9.60
N GLU A 106 16.70 17.17 -9.27
CA GLU A 106 16.19 18.43 -9.79
C GLU A 106 17.35 19.32 -10.26
N HIS A 107 17.18 19.93 -11.42
CA HIS A 107 18.10 20.93 -11.96
C HIS A 107 17.29 22.18 -12.32
N GLU A 108 17.70 23.32 -11.77
CA GLU A 108 17.02 24.60 -11.94
C GLU A 108 18.03 25.68 -12.31
N GLN A 109 17.80 26.38 -13.40
CA GLN A 109 18.63 27.50 -13.86
C GLN A 109 17.76 28.72 -14.10
N THR A 110 18.19 29.88 -13.60
CA THR A 110 17.51 31.16 -13.78
C THR A 110 18.52 32.22 -14.17
N THR A 111 18.27 32.95 -15.26
CA THR A 111 19.05 34.13 -15.64
C THR A 111 18.12 35.33 -15.73
N VAL A 112 18.50 36.46 -15.14
CA VAL A 112 17.78 37.73 -15.21
C VAL A 112 18.77 38.81 -15.57
N SER A 113 18.48 39.57 -16.61
CA SER A 113 19.21 40.79 -16.97
C SER A 113 18.24 41.97 -16.97
N ALA A 114 18.68 43.07 -16.39
CA ALA A 114 17.92 44.32 -16.34
C ALA A 114 18.84 45.49 -16.61
N ALA A 115 18.51 46.27 -17.63
CA ALA A 115 19.24 47.48 -17.97
C ALA A 115 18.25 48.64 -18.15
N GLY A 116 18.62 49.81 -17.68
CA GLY A 116 17.76 50.98 -17.77
C GLY A 116 18.49 52.27 -17.51
N GLU A 117 17.78 53.37 -17.75
CA GLU A 117 18.27 54.72 -17.52
C GLU A 117 17.17 55.53 -16.82
N VAL A 118 17.56 56.21 -15.75
CA VAL A 118 16.71 57.12 -14.98
C VAL A 118 17.20 58.54 -15.19
N ARG A 119 16.30 59.43 -15.64
CA ARG A 119 16.58 60.87 -15.72
C ARG A 119 15.96 61.59 -14.53
N THR A 120 16.79 62.29 -13.78
CA THR A 120 16.36 63.11 -12.64
C THR A 120 16.00 64.52 -13.10
N ALA A 121 15.12 65.19 -12.34
CA ALA A 121 14.68 66.56 -12.60
C ALA A 121 15.80 67.61 -12.52
N ASP A 122 16.98 67.26 -11.99
CA ASP A 122 18.18 68.10 -12.02
C ASP A 122 19.08 67.83 -13.24
N GLY A 123 18.58 67.08 -14.23
CA GLY A 123 19.24 66.83 -15.52
C GLY A 123 20.24 65.68 -15.55
N ARG A 124 20.42 64.94 -14.45
CA ARG A 124 21.35 63.81 -14.40
C ARG A 124 20.70 62.55 -15.01
N ALA A 125 21.47 61.86 -15.83
CA ALA A 125 21.13 60.53 -16.33
C ALA A 125 21.89 59.47 -15.53
N ILE A 126 21.15 58.50 -14.98
CA ILE A 126 21.70 57.41 -14.19
C ILE A 126 21.36 56.11 -14.90
N ALA A 127 22.34 55.53 -15.60
CA ALA A 127 22.21 54.20 -16.18
C ALA A 127 22.47 53.13 -15.11
N PHE A 128 21.68 52.07 -15.12
CA PHE A 128 21.92 50.88 -14.31
C PHE A 128 21.92 49.64 -15.19
N ASN A 129 22.76 48.68 -14.83
CA ASN A 129 22.79 47.35 -15.41
C ASN A 129 22.91 46.33 -14.28
N MET A 130 22.09 45.30 -14.33
CA MET A 130 22.05 44.22 -13.35
C MET A 130 21.94 42.89 -14.10
N GLU A 131 22.80 41.96 -13.75
CA GLU A 131 22.76 40.58 -14.24
C GLU A 131 22.77 39.64 -13.04
N LEU A 132 21.87 38.66 -13.04
CA LEU A 132 21.75 37.62 -12.04
C LEU A 132 21.65 36.27 -12.75
N ALA A 133 22.56 35.35 -12.42
CA ALA A 133 22.49 33.97 -12.84
C ALA A 133 22.49 33.07 -11.60
N MET A 134 21.49 32.19 -11.51
CA MET A 134 21.32 31.22 -10.44
C MET A 134 21.24 29.82 -11.03
N CYS A 135 21.89 28.86 -10.37
CA CYS A 135 21.81 27.44 -10.68
C CYS A 135 21.60 26.68 -9.38
N ARG A 136 20.67 25.74 -9.36
CA ARG A 136 20.40 24.86 -8.23
C ARG A 136 20.29 23.43 -8.75
N ASP A 137 21.17 22.58 -8.23
CA ASP A 137 21.13 21.14 -8.37
C ASP A 137 20.69 20.53 -7.04
N TYR A 138 19.72 19.62 -7.09
CA TYR A 138 19.23 18.93 -5.92
C TYR A 138 19.11 17.44 -6.21
N SER A 139 19.64 16.61 -5.31
CA SER A 139 19.49 15.16 -5.38
C SER A 139 19.14 14.62 -4.00
N CYS A 140 18.15 13.73 -3.95
CA CYS A 140 17.68 13.11 -2.73
C CYS A 140 17.39 11.63 -2.97
N THR A 141 17.78 10.79 -2.02
CA THR A 141 17.31 9.41 -1.93
C THR A 141 16.54 9.27 -0.63
N ARG A 142 15.28 8.81 -0.70
CA ARG A 142 14.47 8.49 0.48
C ARG A 142 14.23 7.01 0.54
N GLU A 143 14.22 6.48 1.75
CA GLU A 143 13.94 5.09 2.00
C GLU A 143 12.89 5.00 3.11
N SER A 144 11.83 4.23 2.87
CA SER A 144 10.81 3.95 3.86
C SER A 144 10.58 2.45 3.96
N VAL A 145 10.43 1.97 5.19
CA VAL A 145 10.05 0.59 5.47
C VAL A 145 8.71 0.62 6.18
N GLU A 146 7.73 -0.02 5.57
CA GLU A 146 6.42 -0.27 6.14
C GLU A 146 6.31 -1.75 6.51
N GLN A 147 5.82 -2.04 7.70
CA GLN A 147 5.61 -3.40 8.17
C GLN A 147 4.24 -3.51 8.81
N GLY A 148 3.59 -4.65 8.63
CA GLY A 148 2.32 -4.91 9.27
C GLY A 148 2.05 -6.38 9.47
N ARG A 149 1.11 -6.64 10.37
CA ARG A 149 0.59 -7.96 10.68
C ARG A 149 -0.92 -7.90 10.79
N VAL A 150 -1.61 -8.82 10.13
CA VAL A 150 -3.06 -9.00 10.25
C VAL A 150 -3.32 -10.43 10.68
N GLU A 151 -4.11 -10.60 11.73
CA GLU A 151 -4.58 -11.90 12.21
C GLU A 151 -6.02 -12.14 11.75
N PHE A 152 -6.24 -13.22 11.00
CA PHE A 152 -7.56 -13.67 10.59
C PHE A 152 -8.21 -14.53 11.65
N ARG A 153 -9.45 -14.16 12.00
CA ARG A 153 -10.30 -14.90 12.94
C ARG A 153 -11.53 -15.44 12.23
N ASP A 154 -11.34 -16.30 11.23
CA ASP A 154 -12.47 -16.88 10.49
C ASP A 154 -13.16 -18.01 11.27
N PRO A 155 -14.50 -18.03 11.38
CA PRO A 155 -15.21 -19.08 12.08
C PRO A 155 -15.15 -20.42 11.33
N LEU A 156 -15.01 -21.52 12.06
CA LEU A 156 -15.02 -22.86 11.49
C LEU A 156 -16.46 -23.34 11.30
N VAL A 157 -16.77 -23.91 10.14
CA VAL A 157 -18.10 -24.41 9.80
C VAL A 157 -18.04 -25.91 9.60
N VAL A 158 -18.95 -26.63 10.27
CA VAL A 158 -19.16 -28.07 10.07
C VAL A 158 -20.44 -28.27 9.26
N ASN A 159 -20.34 -29.04 8.18
CA ASN A 159 -21.48 -29.43 7.35
C ASN A 159 -21.93 -30.84 7.76
N PHE A 160 -23.22 -31.03 8.04
CA PHE A 160 -23.78 -32.33 8.40
C PHE A 160 -24.46 -32.99 7.20
N ALA A 161 -25.49 -32.35 6.66
CA ALA A 161 -26.34 -32.92 5.59
C ALA A 161 -26.58 -31.97 4.41
N GLY A 162 -25.96 -30.79 4.41
CA GLY A 162 -26.09 -29.77 3.35
C GLY A 162 -24.97 -29.79 2.31
N ASN A 163 -25.17 -29.08 1.19
CA ASN A 163 -24.08 -28.72 0.28
C ASN A 163 -23.11 -27.77 0.99
N ALA A 164 -21.81 -27.92 0.73
CA ALA A 164 -20.73 -27.30 1.50
C ALA A 164 -20.97 -25.80 1.79
N ALA A 165 -21.03 -25.45 3.09
CA ALA A 165 -20.98 -24.09 3.62
C ALA A 165 -21.94 -23.08 2.95
N ALA A 166 -23.15 -23.52 2.60
CA ALA A 166 -24.17 -22.60 2.09
C ALA A 166 -24.53 -21.55 3.16
N LEU A 167 -24.53 -20.28 2.77
CA LEU A 167 -24.85 -19.15 3.64
C LEU A 167 -26.30 -18.71 3.39
N SER A 168 -26.96 -18.28 4.45
CA SER A 168 -28.26 -17.60 4.41
C SER A 168 -28.08 -16.10 4.10
N ASN A 169 -29.14 -15.44 3.67
CA ASN A 169 -29.17 -13.98 3.50
C ASN A 169 -29.32 -13.22 4.83
N LYS A 170 -29.50 -13.93 5.94
CA LYS A 170 -29.61 -13.35 7.28
C LYS A 170 -28.24 -13.19 7.91
N ARG A 171 -28.12 -12.24 8.82
CA ARG A 171 -26.90 -11.98 9.60
C ARG A 171 -27.24 -11.83 11.07
N PHE A 172 -26.28 -12.17 11.93
CA PHE A 172 -26.37 -11.97 13.37
C PHE A 172 -25.14 -11.20 13.87
N CYS A 173 -25.33 -10.49 15.00
CA CYS A 173 -24.27 -9.76 15.66
C CYS A 173 -23.51 -10.68 16.61
N PHE A 174 -22.19 -10.74 16.48
CA PHE A 174 -21.33 -11.51 17.37
C PHE A 174 -19.95 -10.85 17.40
N ASP A 175 -19.35 -10.76 18.60
CA ASP A 175 -17.98 -10.27 18.77
C ASP A 175 -17.00 -11.42 18.49
N LEU A 176 -16.49 -11.47 17.26
CA LEU A 176 -15.68 -12.58 16.76
C LEU A 176 -14.23 -12.51 17.24
N ASP A 177 -13.73 -11.31 17.52
CA ASP A 177 -12.35 -11.08 17.95
C ASP A 177 -12.21 -10.63 19.41
N ALA A 178 -13.30 -10.63 20.16
CA ALA A 178 -13.36 -10.25 21.57
C ALA A 178 -12.81 -8.83 21.82
N ASP A 179 -12.98 -7.91 20.86
CA ASP A 179 -12.54 -6.51 20.99
C ASP A 179 -13.62 -5.59 21.61
N GLY A 180 -14.81 -6.11 21.89
CA GLY A 180 -15.95 -5.40 22.44
C GLY A 180 -16.84 -4.72 21.39
N LYS A 181 -16.49 -4.81 20.10
CA LYS A 181 -17.36 -4.47 18.97
C LYS A 181 -17.93 -5.75 18.39
N VAL A 182 -19.11 -5.64 17.79
CA VAL A 182 -19.80 -6.79 17.20
C VAL A 182 -19.73 -6.73 15.69
N GLU A 183 -19.40 -7.86 15.07
CA GLU A 183 -19.42 -8.06 13.62
C GLU A 183 -20.77 -8.63 13.16
N GLN A 184 -21.11 -8.36 11.90
CA GLN A 184 -22.30 -8.90 11.24
C GLN A 184 -21.95 -10.18 10.46
N ILE A 185 -22.08 -11.33 11.14
CA ILE A 185 -21.73 -12.64 10.59
C ILE A 185 -22.95 -13.22 9.85
N PRO A 186 -22.79 -13.80 8.64
CA PRO A 186 -23.86 -14.52 7.95
C PRO A 186 -24.41 -15.68 8.78
N GLU A 187 -25.72 -15.92 8.75
CA GLU A 187 -26.25 -17.19 9.24
C GLU A 187 -25.93 -18.31 8.24
N LEU A 188 -25.72 -19.52 8.75
CA LEU A 188 -25.53 -20.69 7.89
C LEU A 188 -26.88 -21.21 7.40
N ALA A 189 -26.91 -21.78 6.20
CA ALA A 189 -28.07 -22.49 5.70
C ALA A 189 -28.34 -23.77 6.53
N ALA A 190 -29.56 -24.30 6.40
CA ALA A 190 -29.94 -25.53 7.10
C ALA A 190 -28.98 -26.69 6.79
N GLY A 191 -28.57 -27.41 7.83
CA GLY A 191 -27.65 -28.55 7.70
C GLY A 191 -26.16 -28.22 7.90
N SER A 192 -25.84 -26.98 8.26
CA SER A 192 -24.49 -26.54 8.66
C SER A 192 -24.53 -25.82 10.00
N ALA A 193 -23.44 -25.88 10.76
CA ALA A 193 -23.31 -25.18 12.04
C ALA A 193 -21.92 -24.59 12.22
N TYR A 194 -21.83 -23.49 12.97
CA TYR A 194 -20.57 -22.97 13.46
C TYR A 194 -20.01 -23.88 14.54
N LEU A 195 -18.72 -24.17 14.45
CA LEU A 195 -18.00 -24.88 15.50
C LEU A 195 -17.49 -23.85 16.51
N CYS A 196 -18.03 -23.93 17.72
CA CYS A 196 -17.65 -23.10 18.86
C CYS A 196 -17.06 -23.97 19.96
N PHE A 197 -16.13 -23.41 20.74
CA PHE A 197 -15.56 -24.05 21.92
C PHE A 197 -15.95 -23.22 23.14
N ASP A 198 -16.76 -23.81 24.00
CA ASP A 198 -17.13 -23.22 25.29
C ASP A 198 -15.95 -23.37 26.26
N SER A 199 -15.18 -22.29 26.43
CA SER A 199 -13.94 -22.31 27.19
C SER A 199 -14.16 -22.21 28.71
N ASP A 200 -15.22 -21.51 29.15
CA ASP A 200 -15.56 -21.30 30.56
C ASP A 200 -16.67 -22.23 31.09
N ARG A 201 -17.30 -23.00 30.20
CA ARG A 201 -18.29 -24.05 30.47
C ARG A 201 -19.59 -23.52 31.07
N ASP A 202 -19.96 -22.29 30.75
CA ASP A 202 -21.21 -21.69 31.21
C ASP A 202 -22.43 -22.08 30.33
N GLY A 203 -22.18 -22.78 29.22
CA GLY A 203 -23.18 -23.23 28.26
C GLY A 203 -23.64 -22.16 27.27
N ARG A 204 -22.95 -21.01 27.19
CA ARG A 204 -23.27 -19.88 26.32
C ARG A 204 -22.01 -19.35 25.64
N ILE A 205 -22.05 -19.30 24.31
CA ILE A 205 -20.98 -18.65 23.53
C ILE A 205 -21.31 -17.16 23.39
N ALA A 206 -20.62 -16.33 24.16
CA ALA A 206 -20.84 -14.88 24.19
C ALA A 206 -19.98 -14.14 23.15
N ASP A 207 -18.74 -14.57 22.96
CA ASP A 207 -17.75 -13.97 22.06
C ASP A 207 -16.76 -15.03 21.53
N GLY A 208 -15.83 -14.61 20.67
CA GLY A 208 -14.83 -15.47 20.02
C GLY A 208 -13.63 -15.88 20.86
N ARG A 209 -13.65 -15.74 22.20
CA ARG A 209 -12.52 -16.00 23.10
C ARG A 209 -12.29 -17.46 23.48
#